data_AF-A0A3N2DCX7-F1
#
_entry.id   AF-A0A3N2DCX7-F1
#
_cell.length_a   1.000
_cell.length_b   1.000
_cell.length_c   1.000
_cell.angle_alpha   90.00
_cell.angle_beta   90.00
_cell.angle_gamma   90.00
#
_symmetry.space_group_name_H-M   'P 1'
#
loop_
_entity.id
_entity.type
_entity.pdbx_description
1 polymer ?
#
loop_
_entity_poly.entity_id
_entity_poly.type
_entity_poly.pdbx_seq_one_letter_code
_entity_poly.pdbx_strand_id
1 'polypeptide(L)'
;MTRPGERGSAIAEFTMTSALVVVVVLALVQLTFALWVRTVLIDAAAEGARLAALAGGDELAAASRAAELVASTLGSGYQPSVSVHREDDALGVPGYDVMAVELSAPLPVLGLLGPPGALSVTGHAVVER
;
A
#
# COMPACT_ATOMS: atom_id res chain seq x y z
N MET A 1 3.60 38.66 45.54
CA MET A 1 2.25 38.07 45.38
C MET A 1 2.27 37.19 44.15
N THR A 2 2.44 35.87 44.28
CA THR A 2 2.38 34.93 43.15
C THR A 2 0.91 34.63 42.85
N ARG A 3 0.49 34.84 41.61
CA ARG A 3 -0.91 34.61 41.21
C ARG A 3 -1.18 33.10 41.23
N PRO A 4 -2.24 32.61 41.89
CA PRO A 4 -2.55 31.18 42.00
C PRO A 4 -2.69 30.43 40.67
N GLY A 5 -2.87 31.14 39.54
CA GLY A 5 -3.06 30.58 38.21
C GLY A 5 -1.79 30.17 37.45
N GLU A 6 -0.59 30.63 37.84
CA GLU A 6 0.66 30.30 37.11
C GLU A 6 0.98 28.79 37.15
N ARG A 7 0.71 28.13 38.28
CA ARG A 7 0.88 26.67 38.41
C ARG A 7 -0.12 25.86 37.58
N GLY A 8 -1.34 26.36 37.40
CA GLY A 8 -2.35 25.73 36.54
C GLY A 8 -2.03 25.87 35.05
N SER A 9 -1.45 27.00 34.66
CA SER A 9 -0.99 27.26 33.29
C SER A 9 0.13 26.29 32.86
N ALA A 10 1.11 26.05 33.74
CA ALA A 10 2.23 25.17 33.41
C ALA A 10 1.80 23.71 33.15
N ILE A 11 0.84 23.20 33.94
CA ILE A 11 0.27 21.86 33.74
C ILE A 11 -0.52 21.82 32.42
N ALA A 12 -1.36 22.82 32.16
CA ALA A 12 -2.16 22.88 30.93
C ALA A 12 -1.28 22.97 29.67
N GLU A 13 -0.24 23.81 29.68
CA GLU A 13 0.71 23.95 28.59
C GLU A 13 1.44 22.63 28.31
N PHE A 14 1.92 21.96 29.36
CA PHE A 14 2.57 20.66 29.23
C PHE A 14 1.60 19.60 28.67
N THR A 15 0.35 19.57 29.14
CA THR A 15 -0.67 18.64 28.64
C THR A 15 -1.00 18.90 27.17
N MET A 16 -1.18 20.14 26.75
CA MET A 16 -1.44 20.47 25.34
C MET A 16 -0.24 20.13 24.45
N THR A 17 0.97 20.44 24.91
CA THR A 17 2.20 20.16 24.16
C THR A 17 2.41 18.65 24.02
N SER A 18 2.28 17.89 25.11
CA SER A 18 2.41 16.43 25.07
C SER A 18 1.33 15.79 24.20
N ALA A 19 0.07 16.24 24.30
CA ALA A 19 -1.02 15.77 23.45
C ALA A 19 -0.74 16.04 21.97
N LEU A 20 -0.29 17.25 21.63
CA LEU A 20 0.08 17.62 20.26
C LEU A 20 1.22 16.72 19.73
N VAL A 21 2.27 16.54 20.52
CA VAL A 21 3.41 15.68 20.15
C VAL A 21 2.94 14.24 19.92
N VAL A 22 2.09 13.70 20.79
CA VAL A 22 1.53 12.34 20.62
C VAL A 22 0.73 12.24 19.31
N VAL A 23 -0.13 13.22 19.01
CA VAL A 23 -0.91 13.23 17.75
C VAL A 23 0.01 13.27 16.54
N VAL A 24 1.06 14.11 16.55
CA VAL A 24 2.03 14.19 15.45
C VAL A 24 2.79 12.87 15.28
N VAL A 25 3.23 12.25 16.37
CA VAL A 25 3.91 10.95 16.33
C VAL A 25 2.99 9.87 15.74
N LEU A 26 1.74 9.80 16.19
CA LEU A 26 0.76 8.85 15.64
C LEU A 26 0.48 9.11 14.16
N ALA A 27 0.40 10.36 13.73
CA ALA A 27 0.23 10.72 12.32
C ALA A 27 1.41 10.24 11.46
N LEU A 28 2.65 10.40 11.94
CA LEU A 28 3.86 9.93 11.25
C LEU A 28 3.91 8.40 11.19
N VAL A 29 3.57 7.71 12.28
CA VAL A 29 3.48 6.25 12.32
C VAL A 29 2.43 5.76 11.32
N GLN A 30 1.24 6.37 11.30
CA GLN A 30 0.17 6.01 10.37
C GLN A 30 0.55 6.27 8.91
N LEU A 31 1.21 7.41 8.63
CA LEU A 31 1.71 7.72 7.30
C LEU A 31 2.74 6.69 6.83
N THR A 32 3.70 6.36 7.70
CA THR A 32 4.75 5.37 7.41
C THR A 32 4.12 4.00 7.14
N PHE A 33 3.13 3.61 7.94
CA PHE A 33 2.40 2.36 7.76
C PHE A 33 1.66 2.31 6.42
N ALA A 34 0.99 3.40 6.03
CA ALA A 34 0.30 3.47 4.74
C ALA A 34 1.25 3.39 3.55
N LEU A 35 2.40 4.06 3.63
CA LEU A 35 3.43 3.97 2.60
C LEU A 35 4.03 2.56 2.53
N TRP A 36 4.25 1.91 3.68
CA TRP A 36 4.75 0.54 3.73
C TRP A 36 3.78 -0.44 3.04
N VAL A 37 2.47 -0.34 3.33
CA VAL A 37 1.45 -1.16 2.65
C VAL A 37 1.47 -0.94 1.13
N ARG A 38 1.54 0.31 0.67
CA ARG A 38 1.65 0.61 -0.77
C ARG A 38 2.87 -0.04 -1.40
N THR A 39 4.02 -0.02 -0.72
CA THR A 39 5.24 -0.68 -1.19
C THR A 39 5.07 -2.18 -1.29
N VAL A 40 4.47 -2.83 -0.29
CA VAL A 40 4.18 -4.27 -0.31
C VAL A 40 3.26 -4.64 -1.48
N LEU A 41 2.23 -3.83 -1.74
CA LEU A 41 1.33 -4.06 -2.88
C LEU A 41 2.06 -3.89 -4.22
N ILE A 42 2.93 -2.89 -4.37
CA ILE A 42 3.72 -2.70 -5.60
C ILE A 42 4.63 -3.90 -5.84
N ASP A 43 5.29 -4.40 -4.80
CA ASP A 43 6.15 -5.58 -4.88
C ASP A 43 5.38 -6.83 -5.30
N ALA A 44 4.23 -7.08 -4.68
CA ALA A 44 3.35 -8.19 -5.05
C ALA A 44 2.80 -8.07 -6.48
N ALA A 45 2.44 -6.85 -6.91
CA ALA A 45 1.97 -6.58 -8.27
C ALA A 45 3.08 -6.82 -9.31
N ALA A 46 4.30 -6.35 -9.02
CA ALA A 46 5.45 -6.56 -9.91
C ALA A 46 5.81 -8.05 -10.05
N GLU A 47 5.77 -8.80 -8.94
CA GLU A 47 6.02 -10.25 -8.98
C GLU A 47 4.90 -11.01 -9.71
N GLY A 48 3.63 -10.62 -9.51
CA GLY A 48 2.51 -11.14 -10.30
C GLY A 48 2.70 -10.88 -11.80
N ALA A 49 3.08 -9.66 -12.17
CA ALA A 49 3.33 -9.29 -13.56
C ALA A 49 4.47 -10.11 -14.16
N ARG A 50 5.56 -10.32 -13.40
CA ARG A 50 6.69 -11.17 -13.84
C ARG A 50 6.25 -12.61 -14.12
N LEU A 51 5.38 -13.18 -13.28
CA LEU A 51 4.86 -14.53 -13.49
C LEU A 51 3.93 -14.61 -14.70
N ALA A 52 3.07 -13.61 -14.92
CA ALA A 52 2.23 -13.52 -16.11
C ALA A 52 3.06 -13.35 -17.39
N ALA A 53 4.22 -12.70 -17.29
CA ALA A 53 5.11 -12.41 -18.41
C ALA A 53 6.00 -13.60 -18.85
N LEU A 54 6.02 -14.69 -18.09
CA LEU A 54 6.74 -15.91 -18.49
C LEU A 54 6.14 -16.50 -19.78
N ALA A 55 6.96 -17.19 -20.56
CA ALA A 55 6.50 -17.89 -21.76
C ALA A 55 5.41 -18.93 -21.40
N GLY A 56 4.17 -18.69 -21.83
CA GLY A 56 3.01 -19.51 -21.45
C GLY A 56 2.45 -19.21 -20.05
N GLY A 57 2.72 -18.03 -19.50
CA GLY A 57 2.20 -17.59 -18.21
C GLY A 57 0.68 -17.64 -18.13
N ASP A 58 0.18 -18.13 -16.99
CA ASP A 58 -1.24 -18.16 -16.66
C ASP A 58 -1.61 -16.96 -15.77
N GLU A 59 -2.54 -16.14 -16.27
CA GLU A 59 -3.04 -14.95 -15.58
C GLU A 59 -3.70 -15.30 -14.23
N LEU A 60 -4.38 -16.45 -14.14
CA LEU A 60 -5.02 -16.89 -12.89
C LEU A 60 -3.99 -17.30 -11.84
N ALA A 61 -2.94 -18.01 -12.26
CA ALA A 61 -1.82 -18.37 -11.39
C ALA A 61 -1.07 -17.12 -10.91
N ALA A 62 -0.82 -16.16 -11.80
CA ALA A 62 -0.20 -14.88 -11.45
C ALA A 62 -1.04 -14.08 -10.45
N ALA A 63 -2.35 -13.99 -10.67
CA ALA A 63 -3.28 -13.31 -9.75
C ALA A 63 -3.31 -13.96 -8.36
N SER A 64 -3.40 -15.29 -8.33
CA SER A 64 -3.40 -16.07 -7.09
C SER A 64 -2.10 -15.86 -6.31
N ARG A 65 -0.97 -15.87 -7.03
CA ARG A 65 0.34 -15.68 -6.41
C ARG A 65 0.54 -14.27 -5.84
N ALA A 66 0.09 -13.24 -6.55
CA ALA A 66 0.11 -11.87 -6.04
C ALA A 66 -0.75 -11.76 -4.76
N ALA A 67 -1.94 -12.37 -4.74
CA ALA A 67 -2.79 -12.39 -3.56
C ALA A 67 -2.16 -13.13 -2.36
N GLU A 68 -1.48 -14.26 -2.60
CA GLU A 68 -0.74 -15.00 -1.57
C GLU A 68 0.41 -14.17 -0.97
N LEU A 69 1.16 -13.46 -1.79
CA LEU A 69 2.26 -12.60 -1.32
C LEU A 69 1.72 -11.51 -0.40
N VAL A 70 0.63 -10.86 -0.80
CA VAL A 70 -0.05 -9.86 0.05
C VAL A 70 -0.53 -10.50 1.34
N ALA A 71 -1.20 -11.65 1.28
CA ALA A 71 -1.71 -12.35 2.46
C ALA A 71 -0.58 -12.79 3.42
N SER A 72 0.59 -13.17 2.89
CA SER A 72 1.74 -13.59 3.69
C SER A 72 2.40 -12.45 4.47
N THR A 73 2.27 -11.20 3.97
CA THR A 73 2.93 -10.02 4.54
C THR A 73 1.96 -9.14 5.35
N LEU A 74 0.72 -8.96 4.86
CA LEU A 74 -0.31 -8.12 5.48
C LEU A 74 -1.37 -8.92 6.27
N GLY A 75 -1.35 -10.24 6.15
CA GLY A 75 -2.30 -11.15 6.80
C GLY A 75 -3.50 -11.49 5.90
N SER A 76 -4.15 -12.63 6.19
CA SER A 76 -5.26 -13.18 5.39
C SER A 76 -6.54 -12.33 5.36
N GLY A 77 -6.67 -11.37 6.28
CA GLY A 77 -7.79 -10.41 6.32
C GLY A 77 -7.65 -9.23 5.36
N TYR A 78 -6.47 -9.03 4.77
CA TYR A 78 -6.21 -7.93 3.83
C TYR A 78 -6.17 -8.48 2.40
N GLN A 79 -7.33 -8.46 1.74
CA GLN A 79 -7.54 -9.08 0.44
C GLN A 79 -7.75 -7.99 -0.62
N PRO A 80 -6.74 -7.67 -1.45
CA PRO A 80 -6.92 -6.76 -2.57
C PRO A 80 -7.71 -7.46 -3.68
N SER A 81 -8.46 -6.68 -4.47
CA SER A 81 -8.92 -7.16 -5.78
C SER A 81 -7.73 -7.16 -6.74
N VAL A 82 -7.52 -8.28 -7.43
CA VAL A 82 -6.43 -8.47 -8.38
C VAL A 82 -7.00 -8.53 -9.79
N SER A 83 -6.42 -7.75 -10.70
CA SER A 83 -6.67 -7.90 -12.13
C SER A 83 -5.35 -8.05 -12.88
N VAL A 84 -5.34 -8.94 -13.86
CA VAL A 84 -4.18 -9.20 -14.72
C VAL A 84 -4.63 -8.93 -16.14
N HIS A 85 -3.84 -8.17 -16.88
CA HIS A 85 -4.13 -7.89 -18.27
C HIS A 85 -2.85 -7.71 -19.07
N ARG A 86 -2.93 -8.10 -20.34
CA ARG A 86 -1.91 -7.75 -21.34
C ARG A 86 -2.14 -6.32 -21.80
N GLU A 87 -1.09 -5.52 -21.80
CA GLU A 87 -1.10 -4.19 -22.38
C GLU A 87 -0.23 -4.21 -23.63
N ASP A 88 -0.89 -4.19 -24.79
CA ASP A 88 -0.22 -4.08 -26.08
C ASP A 88 0.30 -2.64 -26.22
N ASP A 89 1.57 -2.48 -26.54
CA ASP A 89 2.21 -1.16 -26.76
C ASP A 89 2.30 -0.26 -25.49
N ALA A 90 2.26 -0.87 -24.29
CA ALA A 90 2.27 -0.21 -22.97
C ALA A 90 3.40 0.82 -22.75
N LEU A 91 4.53 0.65 -23.44
CA LEU A 91 5.70 1.53 -23.33
C LEU A 91 5.78 2.57 -24.46
N GLY A 92 4.80 2.60 -25.38
CA GLY A 92 4.88 3.37 -26.62
C GLY A 92 6.04 2.91 -27.52
N VAL A 93 6.53 1.68 -27.31
CA VAL A 93 7.60 1.06 -28.08
C VAL A 93 7.02 -0.15 -28.80
N PRO A 94 6.85 -0.07 -30.14
CA PRO A 94 6.29 -1.16 -30.92
C PRO A 94 7.08 -2.45 -30.74
N GLY A 95 6.38 -3.54 -30.41
CA GLY A 95 6.94 -4.91 -30.42
C GLY A 95 7.32 -5.51 -29.07
N TYR A 96 7.04 -4.84 -27.96
CA TYR A 96 7.15 -5.41 -26.61
C TYR A 96 5.75 -5.63 -26.02
N ASP A 97 5.41 -6.89 -25.79
CA ASP A 97 4.22 -7.24 -25.00
C ASP A 97 4.55 -7.04 -23.52
N VAL A 98 3.66 -6.39 -22.78
CA VAL A 98 3.81 -6.15 -21.34
C VAL A 98 2.61 -6.76 -20.62
N MET A 99 2.89 -7.45 -19.51
CA MET A 99 1.87 -7.88 -18.56
C MET A 99 1.76 -6.87 -17.44
N ALA A 100 0.53 -6.47 -17.14
CA ALA A 100 0.19 -5.58 -16.06
C ALA A 100 -0.64 -6.33 -15.01
N VAL A 101 -0.31 -6.14 -13.74
CA VAL A 101 -1.09 -6.62 -12.60
C VAL A 101 -1.50 -5.42 -11.77
N GLU A 102 -2.80 -5.19 -11.66
CA GLU A 102 -3.37 -4.14 -10.83
C GLU A 102 -3.92 -4.74 -9.54
N LEU A 103 -3.53 -4.16 -8.41
CA LEU A 103 -4.05 -4.46 -7.08
C LEU A 103 -4.79 -3.25 -6.55
N SER A 104 -6.05 -3.45 -6.15
CA SER A 104 -6.86 -2.43 -5.49
C SER A 104 -7.24 -2.89 -4.09
N ALA A 105 -6.90 -2.08 -3.09
CA ALA A 105 -6.95 -2.44 -1.68
C ALA A 105 -7.50 -1.28 -0.82
N PRO A 106 -7.93 -1.57 0.43
CA PRO A 106 -8.30 -0.53 1.39
C PRO A 106 -7.08 0.32 1.77
N LEU A 107 -7.20 1.65 1.72
CA LEU A 107 -6.15 2.55 2.22
C LEU A 107 -6.09 2.42 3.76
N PRO A 108 -4.95 2.06 4.37
CA PRO A 108 -4.87 1.90 5.82
C PRO A 108 -4.83 3.26 6.52
N VAL A 109 -5.98 3.73 7.03
CA VAL A 109 -6.12 5.03 7.73
C VAL A 109 -6.15 4.87 9.25
N LEU A 110 -6.65 3.73 9.75
CA LEU A 110 -6.64 3.37 11.17
C LEU A 110 -6.23 1.88 11.29
N GLY A 111 -4.95 1.61 11.54
CA GLY A 111 -4.43 0.26 11.37
C GLY A 111 -4.65 -0.22 9.92
N LEU A 112 -5.13 -1.46 9.71
CA LEU A 112 -5.44 -2.01 8.39
C LEU A 112 -6.82 -1.59 7.84
N LEU A 113 -7.62 -0.86 8.63
CA LEU A 113 -8.94 -0.42 8.22
C LEU A 113 -8.86 0.89 7.42
N GLY A 114 -9.68 0.97 6.39
CA GLY A 114 -9.99 2.23 5.72
C GLY A 114 -10.83 2.02 4.46
N PRO A 115 -11.05 3.09 3.68
CA PRO A 115 -11.98 3.06 2.56
C PRO A 115 -11.54 2.04 1.50
N PRO A 116 -12.41 1.11 1.10
CA PRO A 116 -12.08 0.09 0.10
C PRO A 116 -11.78 0.75 -1.25
N GLY A 117 -10.79 0.22 -1.97
CA GLY A 117 -10.40 0.70 -3.30
C GLY A 117 -9.75 2.09 -3.34
N ALA A 118 -9.42 2.67 -2.19
CA ALA A 118 -8.74 3.96 -2.11
C ALA A 118 -7.23 3.87 -2.42
N LEU A 119 -6.67 2.66 -2.55
CA LEU A 119 -5.29 2.40 -2.91
C LEU A 119 -5.24 1.45 -4.11
N SER A 120 -4.92 1.97 -5.30
CA SER A 120 -4.61 1.16 -6.49
C SER A 120 -3.12 1.27 -6.82
N VAL A 121 -2.52 0.12 -7.17
CA VAL A 121 -1.14 0.02 -7.65
C VAL A 121 -1.06 -0.94 -8.82
N THR A 122 -0.13 -0.68 -9.74
CA THR A 122 0.08 -1.51 -10.93
C THR A 122 1.55 -1.92 -11.02
N GLY A 123 1.79 -3.21 -11.22
CA GLY A 123 3.10 -3.78 -11.57
C GLY A 123 3.14 -4.15 -13.05
N HIS A 124 4.29 -3.96 -13.69
CA HIS A 124 4.48 -4.26 -15.10
C HIS A 124 5.69 -5.16 -15.32
N ALA A 125 5.60 -6.10 -16.26
CA ALA A 125 6.71 -6.93 -16.69
C ALA A 125 6.67 -7.21 -18.19
N VAL A 126 7.83 -7.17 -18.84
CA VAL A 126 7.98 -7.46 -20.27
C VAL A 126 7.90 -8.97 -20.49
N VAL A 127 7.10 -9.39 -21.49
CA VAL A 127 6.94 -10.80 -21.85
C VAL A 127 8.24 -11.37 -22.41
N GLU A 128 8.70 -12.47 -21.83
CA GLU A 128 9.84 -13.23 -22.32
C GLU A 128 9.42 -14.11 -23.51
N ARG A 129 10.20 -14.07 -24.59
CA ARG A 129 9.96 -14.83 -25.83
C ARG A 129 10.83 -16.06 -25.92
#